data_AF-A0A0F9HJI6-F1
#
_entry.id   AF-A0A0F9HJI6-F1
#
_cell.length_a   1.000
_cell.length_b   1.000
_cell.length_c   1.000
_cell.angle_alpha   90.00
_cell.angle_beta   90.00
_cell.angle_gamma   90.00
#
_symmetry.space_group_name_H-M   'P 1'
#
loop_
_entity.id
_entity.type
_entity.pdbx_description
1 polymer ?
#
loop_
_entity_poly.entity_id
_entity_poly.type
_entity_poly.pdbx_seq_one_letter_code
_entity_poly.pdbx_strand_id
1 'polypeptide(L)'
;MITGELKSKVDAIWNAMWTGGLSNPQTVMEQLTLLLFLKGLDDAQTLAERQARARGTALERDLFPGQLDGIAILNENGEKTADGRSYADLRWPRFVALPAAEMQEAAQNHLIPFLRRLGSDGAPLRKHMASARYEIPTGRLLSKVVDLISD
;
A
#
# COMPACT_ATOMS: atom_id res chain seq x y z
N MET A 1 24.19 9.94 -6.96
CA MET A 1 24.36 10.38 -5.55
C MET A 1 23.00 10.34 -4.89
N ILE A 2 22.89 9.72 -3.70
CA ILE A 2 21.71 9.88 -2.84
C ILE A 2 21.78 11.32 -2.29
N THR A 3 20.72 12.11 -2.49
CA THR A 3 20.67 13.48 -1.96
C THR A 3 20.54 13.45 -0.43
N GLY A 4 21.02 14.48 0.26
CA GLY A 4 20.91 14.57 1.72
C GLY A 4 19.45 14.46 2.20
N GLU A 5 18.51 14.94 1.40
CA GLU A 5 17.07 14.88 1.65
C GLU A 5 16.53 13.44 1.63
N LEU A 6 16.92 12.63 0.65
CA LEU A 6 16.48 11.23 0.57
C LEU A 6 17.01 10.41 1.75
N LYS A 7 18.25 10.67 2.17
CA LYS A 7 18.83 10.04 3.36
C LYS A 7 18.02 10.40 4.62
N SER A 8 17.72 11.69 4.82
CA SER A 8 16.93 12.14 5.96
C SER A 8 15.54 11.51 6.03
N LYS A 9 14.87 11.32 4.88
CA LYS A 9 13.57 10.64 4.82
C LYS A 9 13.67 9.17 5.23
N VAL A 10 14.66 8.45 4.71
CA VAL A 10 14.91 7.06 5.09
C VAL A 10 15.20 6.94 6.60
N ASP A 11 16.04 7.82 7.15
CA ASP A 11 16.35 7.86 8.58
C ASP A 11 15.09 8.15 9.42
N ALA A 12 14.20 9.05 8.97
CA ALA A 12 12.95 9.36 9.65
C ALA A 12 11.99 8.15 9.69
N ILE A 13 11.82 7.45 8.55
CA ILE A 13 11.00 6.24 8.46
C ILE A 13 11.56 5.16 9.38
N TRP A 14 12.88 4.95 9.35
CA TRP A 14 13.56 3.99 10.21
C TRP A 14 13.30 4.28 11.70
N ASN A 15 13.50 5.53 12.13
CA ASN A 15 13.29 5.94 13.51
C ASN A 15 11.82 5.79 13.96
N ALA A 16 10.87 6.07 13.07
CA ALA A 16 9.44 5.87 13.34
C ALA A 16 9.12 4.38 13.57
N MET A 17 9.60 3.50 12.70
CA MET A 17 9.41 2.05 12.81
C MET A 17 10.02 1.47 14.08
N TRP A 18 11.26 1.87 14.39
CA TRP A 18 11.94 1.45 15.61
C TRP A 18 11.17 1.86 16.87
N THR A 19 10.76 3.13 16.95
CA THR A 19 10.00 3.67 18.10
C THR A 19 8.62 3.03 18.21
N GLY A 20 8.02 2.64 17.09
CA GLY A 20 6.72 1.96 17.04
C GLY A 20 6.77 0.46 17.33
N GLY A 21 7.93 -0.08 17.73
CA GLY A 21 8.09 -1.48 18.14
C GLY A 21 8.48 -2.45 17.02
N LEU A 22 8.75 -1.94 15.81
CA LEU A 22 9.25 -2.75 14.69
C LEU A 22 10.77 -2.52 14.54
N SER A 23 11.56 -3.28 15.28
CA SER A 23 13.02 -3.14 15.34
C SER A 23 13.78 -4.08 14.39
N ASN A 24 13.14 -5.13 13.86
CA ASN A 24 13.80 -6.06 12.95
C ASN A 24 14.06 -5.39 11.58
N PRO A 25 15.34 -5.18 11.18
CA PRO A 25 15.68 -4.53 9.91
C PRO A 25 15.08 -5.21 8.69
N GLN A 26 15.03 -6.55 8.69
CA GLN A 26 14.49 -7.32 7.57
C GLN A 26 13.00 -7.03 7.40
N THR A 27 12.24 -7.10 8.50
CA THR A 27 10.81 -6.78 8.49
C THR A 27 10.58 -5.34 8.06
N VAL A 28 11.34 -4.37 8.59
CA VAL A 28 11.22 -2.96 8.20
C VAL A 28 11.38 -2.78 6.69
N MET A 29 12.42 -3.40 6.10
CA MET A 29 12.65 -3.32 4.66
C MET A 29 11.50 -3.93 3.87
N GLU A 30 10.95 -5.07 4.29
CA GLU A 30 9.81 -5.72 3.63
C GLU A 30 8.54 -4.87 3.70
N GLN A 31 8.20 -4.33 4.88
CA GLN A 31 7.01 -3.51 5.05
C GLN A 31 7.12 -2.19 4.27
N LEU A 32 8.29 -1.55 4.30
CA LEU A 32 8.53 -0.35 3.48
C LEU A 32 8.43 -0.66 2.00
N THR A 33 8.98 -1.79 1.56
CA THR A 33 8.90 -2.24 0.17
C THR A 33 7.45 -2.45 -0.27
N LEU A 34 6.59 -3.04 0.55
CA LEU A 34 5.16 -3.19 0.26
C LEU A 34 4.46 -1.84 0.04
N LEU A 35 4.71 -0.86 0.90
CA LEU A 35 4.12 0.48 0.80
C LEU A 35 4.64 1.24 -0.43
N LEU A 36 5.94 1.17 -0.71
CA LEU A 36 6.53 1.78 -1.90
C LEU A 36 5.99 1.15 -3.19
N PHE A 37 5.69 -0.15 -3.19
CA PHE A 37 5.03 -0.77 -4.32
C PHE A 37 3.62 -0.26 -4.53
N LEU A 38 2.83 -0.12 -3.46
CA LEU A 38 1.50 0.46 -3.55
C LEU A 38 1.56 1.86 -4.16
N LYS A 39 2.45 2.71 -3.67
CA LYS A 39 2.68 4.05 -4.20
C LYS A 39 3.10 4.02 -5.67
N GLY A 40 4.07 3.17 -6.03
CA GLY A 40 4.55 3.06 -7.41
C GLY A 40 3.47 2.59 -8.39
N LEU A 41 2.58 1.69 -7.97
CA LEU A 41 1.43 1.27 -8.76
C LEU A 41 0.43 2.42 -8.95
N ASP A 42 0.18 3.22 -7.91
CA ASP A 42 -0.67 4.40 -7.98
C ASP A 42 -0.11 5.46 -8.95
N ASP A 43 1.20 5.73 -8.86
CA ASP A 43 1.90 6.67 -9.74
C ASP A 43 1.81 6.20 -11.21
N ALA A 44 1.99 4.90 -11.47
CA ALA A 44 1.86 4.31 -12.80
C ALA A 44 0.43 4.40 -13.36
N GLN A 45 -0.58 4.11 -12.54
CA GLN A 45 -1.99 4.27 -12.90
C GLN A 45 -2.30 5.73 -13.23
N THR A 46 -1.86 6.66 -12.39
CA THR A 46 -2.09 8.11 -12.58
C THR A 46 -1.44 8.62 -13.87
N LEU A 47 -0.25 8.12 -14.21
CA LEU A 47 0.39 8.42 -15.49
C LEU A 47 -0.43 7.88 -16.67
N ALA A 48 -0.86 6.62 -16.61
CA ALA A 48 -1.66 5.99 -17.65
C ALA A 48 -3.01 6.70 -17.87
N GLU A 49 -3.70 7.08 -16.80
CA GLU A 49 -4.93 7.89 -16.86
C GLU A 49 -4.71 9.24 -17.54
N ARG A 50 -3.61 9.95 -17.20
CA ARG A 50 -3.27 11.23 -17.82
C ARG A 50 -3.00 11.08 -19.32
N GLN A 51 -2.27 10.03 -19.71
CA GLN A 51 -1.98 9.74 -21.12
C GLN A 51 -3.26 9.39 -21.90
N ALA A 52 -4.13 8.54 -21.34
CA ALA A 52 -5.40 8.17 -21.96
C ALA A 52 -6.31 9.39 -22.16
N ARG A 53 -6.44 10.25 -21.14
CA ARG A 53 -7.19 11.53 -21.23
C ARG A 53 -6.61 12.46 -22.29
N ALA A 54 -5.29 12.59 -22.37
CA ALA A 54 -4.63 13.45 -23.37
C ALA A 54 -4.81 12.94 -24.81
N ARG A 55 -4.88 11.62 -25.00
CA ARG A 55 -5.04 10.98 -26.32
C ARG A 55 -6.51 10.73 -26.70
N GLY A 56 -7.45 10.90 -25.77
CA GLY A 56 -8.85 10.53 -25.96
C GLY A 56 -9.06 9.02 -26.12
N THR A 57 -8.15 8.20 -25.62
CA THR A 57 -8.23 6.73 -25.71
C THR A 57 -8.74 6.13 -24.40
N ALA A 58 -9.24 4.90 -24.47
CA ALA A 58 -9.53 4.13 -23.26
C ALA A 58 -8.22 3.79 -22.51
N LEU A 59 -8.34 3.54 -21.20
CA LEU A 59 -7.23 3.04 -20.39
C LEU A 59 -6.96 1.57 -20.76
N GLU A 60 -5.74 1.27 -21.22
CA GLU A 60 -5.37 -0.07 -21.68
C GLU A 60 -5.35 -1.11 -20.55
N ARG A 61 -4.96 -0.69 -19.34
CA ARG A 61 -4.89 -1.54 -18.15
C ARG A 61 -5.24 -0.73 -16.92
N ASP A 62 -6.35 -1.10 -16.27
CA ASP A 62 -6.75 -0.53 -14.99
C ASP A 62 -6.18 -1.35 -13.82
N LEU A 63 -5.22 -0.77 -13.10
CA LEU A 63 -4.61 -1.39 -11.93
C LEU A 63 -5.54 -1.37 -10.71
N PHE A 64 -6.52 -0.47 -10.67
CA PHE A 64 -7.44 -0.26 -9.54
C PHE A 64 -8.90 -0.28 -10.02
N PRO A 65 -9.39 -1.43 -10.50
CA PRO A 65 -10.73 -1.53 -11.08
C PRO A 65 -11.79 -1.17 -10.03
N GLY A 66 -12.87 -0.51 -10.46
CA GLY A 66 -13.95 -0.01 -9.59
C GLY A 66 -14.82 -1.06 -8.89
N GLN A 67 -14.36 -2.30 -8.79
CA GLN A 67 -15.04 -3.39 -8.10
C GLN A 67 -14.53 -3.54 -6.66
N LEU A 68 -15.31 -4.24 -5.83
CA LEU A 68 -14.86 -4.70 -4.52
C LEU A 68 -13.94 -5.90 -4.68
N ASP A 69 -13.04 -6.09 -3.73
CA ASP A 69 -12.13 -7.25 -3.72
C ASP A 69 -12.74 -8.55 -3.16
N GLY A 70 -13.98 -8.47 -2.64
CA GLY A 70 -14.72 -9.62 -2.12
C GLY A 70 -14.21 -10.15 -0.77
N ILE A 71 -13.35 -9.39 -0.07
CA ILE A 71 -12.85 -9.74 1.26
C ILE A 71 -13.73 -9.04 2.29
N ALA A 72 -14.50 -9.80 3.07
CA ALA A 72 -15.40 -9.22 4.06
C ALA A 72 -14.65 -8.39 5.10
N ILE A 73 -15.14 -7.18 5.37
CA ILE A 73 -14.64 -6.32 6.45
C ILE A 73 -15.42 -6.69 7.72
N LEU A 74 -14.68 -6.95 8.80
CA LEU A 74 -15.22 -7.31 10.10
C LEU A 74 -14.97 -6.19 11.10
N ASN A 75 -15.91 -5.94 12.02
CA ASN A 75 -15.67 -5.07 13.17
C ASN A 75 -14.88 -5.80 14.27
N GLU A 76 -14.60 -5.09 15.37
CA GLU A 76 -13.90 -5.62 16.54
C GLU A 76 -14.60 -6.84 17.18
N ASN A 77 -15.92 -6.97 16.97
CA ASN A 77 -16.73 -8.10 17.46
C ASN A 77 -16.79 -9.27 16.47
N GLY A 78 -16.14 -9.17 15.31
CA GLY A 78 -16.17 -10.17 14.25
C GLY A 78 -17.42 -10.14 13.37
N GLU A 79 -18.26 -9.11 13.47
CA GLU A 79 -19.45 -8.95 12.64
C GLU A 79 -19.09 -8.35 11.29
N LYS A 80 -19.66 -8.90 10.22
CA LYS A 80 -19.45 -8.39 8.86
C LYS A 80 -20.11 -7.03 8.70
N THR A 81 -19.31 -6.01 8.40
CA THR A 81 -19.77 -4.64 8.13
C THR A 81 -19.83 -4.32 6.63
N ALA A 82 -19.03 -5.00 5.81
CA ALA A 82 -19.05 -4.88 4.35
C ALA A 82 -18.63 -6.18 3.65
N ASP A 83 -19.06 -6.37 2.40
CA ASP A 83 -18.73 -7.54 1.57
C ASP A 83 -17.35 -7.45 0.87
N GLY A 84 -16.67 -6.31 1.00
CA GLY A 84 -15.42 -6.05 0.30
C GLY A 84 -14.96 -4.62 0.46
N ARG A 85 -13.67 -4.39 0.17
CA ARG A 85 -13.09 -3.05 0.04
C ARG A 85 -13.00 -2.67 -1.43
N SER A 86 -13.25 -1.40 -1.74
CA SER A 86 -13.02 -0.89 -3.09
C SER A 86 -11.52 -0.83 -3.36
N TYR A 87 -11.06 -1.31 -4.52
CA TYR A 87 -9.66 -1.12 -4.91
C TYR A 87 -9.27 0.36 -4.99
N ALA A 88 -10.24 1.26 -5.18
CA ALA A 88 -9.98 2.70 -5.13
C ALA A 88 -9.43 3.14 -3.76
N ASP A 89 -9.76 2.48 -2.66
CA ASP A 89 -9.24 2.83 -1.33
C ASP A 89 -7.76 2.46 -1.16
N LEU A 90 -7.22 1.61 -2.05
CA LEU A 90 -5.80 1.29 -2.13
C LEU A 90 -5.03 2.27 -3.04
N ARG A 91 -5.70 3.19 -3.74
CA ARG A 91 -5.03 4.31 -4.44
C ARG A 91 -4.30 5.14 -3.40
N TRP A 92 -3.03 5.46 -3.62
CA TRP A 92 -2.16 6.09 -2.62
C TRP A 92 -2.79 7.31 -1.93
N PRO A 93 -3.38 8.28 -2.65
CA PRO A 93 -4.01 9.44 -2.00
C PRO A 93 -5.22 9.10 -1.13
N ARG A 94 -5.97 8.05 -1.47
CA ARG A 94 -7.14 7.60 -0.70
C ARG A 94 -6.70 6.77 0.49
N PHE A 95 -5.71 5.91 0.29
CA PHE A 95 -5.11 5.09 1.34
C PHE A 95 -4.52 5.94 2.46
N VAL A 96 -3.75 6.98 2.12
CA VAL A 96 -3.17 7.94 3.09
C VAL A 96 -4.26 8.68 3.88
N ALA A 97 -5.40 8.95 3.24
CA ALA A 97 -6.52 9.67 3.86
C ALA A 97 -7.42 8.78 4.75
N LEU A 98 -7.21 7.46 4.78
CA LEU A 98 -8.00 6.56 5.63
C LEU A 98 -7.71 6.83 7.12
N PRO A 99 -8.73 6.72 8.00
CA PRO A 99 -8.50 6.67 9.43
C PRO A 99 -7.53 5.52 9.79
N ALA A 100 -6.68 5.72 10.79
CA ALA A 100 -5.62 4.77 11.14
C ALA A 100 -6.10 3.32 11.33
N ALA A 101 -7.28 3.11 11.92
CA ALA A 101 -7.86 1.78 12.09
C ALA A 101 -8.26 1.14 10.75
N GLU A 102 -8.92 1.90 9.88
CA GLU A 102 -9.31 1.44 8.54
C GLU A 102 -8.10 1.23 7.63
N MET A 103 -7.08 2.08 7.73
CA MET A 103 -5.82 1.92 7.00
C MET A 103 -5.10 0.64 7.41
N GLN A 104 -5.09 0.33 8.70
CA GLN A 104 -4.51 -0.91 9.23
C GLN A 104 -5.27 -2.14 8.73
N GLU A 105 -6.59 -2.11 8.77
CA GLU A 105 -7.47 -3.14 8.23
C GLU A 105 -7.21 -3.35 6.73
N ALA A 106 -7.20 -2.27 5.95
CA ALA A 106 -6.87 -2.27 4.52
C ALA A 106 -5.51 -2.91 4.24
N ALA A 107 -4.48 -2.56 5.02
CA ALA A 107 -3.13 -3.08 4.84
C ALA A 107 -2.99 -4.56 5.24
N GLN A 108 -3.70 -4.99 6.29
CA GLN A 108 -3.67 -6.37 6.77
C GLN A 108 -4.39 -7.34 5.83
N ASN A 109 -5.60 -6.98 5.42
CA ASN A 109 -6.51 -7.92 4.79
C ASN A 109 -6.54 -7.77 3.26
N HIS A 110 -6.35 -6.55 2.75
CA HIS A 110 -6.64 -6.23 1.35
C HIS A 110 -5.39 -5.96 0.51
N LEU A 111 -4.36 -5.34 1.10
CA LEU A 111 -3.14 -4.94 0.37
C LEU A 111 -2.38 -6.12 -0.23
N ILE A 112 -2.09 -7.16 0.56
CA ILE A 112 -1.28 -8.29 0.06
C ILE A 112 -2.03 -9.07 -1.04
N PRO A 113 -3.32 -9.43 -0.88
CA PRO A 113 -4.10 -10.02 -1.97
C PRO A 113 -4.10 -9.16 -3.24
N PHE A 114 -4.26 -7.84 -3.09
CA PHE A 114 -4.18 -6.90 -4.20
C PHE A 114 -2.82 -6.93 -4.92
N LEU A 115 -1.72 -6.88 -4.17
CA LEU A 115 -0.37 -6.94 -4.75
C LEU A 115 -0.09 -8.29 -5.42
N ARG A 116 -0.57 -9.40 -4.85
CA ARG A 116 -0.45 -10.74 -5.45
C ARG A 116 -1.21 -10.85 -6.77
N ARG A 117 -2.40 -10.26 -6.86
CA ARG A 117 -3.20 -10.17 -8.10
C ARG A 117 -2.43 -9.47 -9.22
N LEU A 118 -1.65 -8.44 -8.90
CA LEU A 118 -0.85 -7.72 -9.89
C LEU A 118 0.49 -8.40 -10.17
N GLY A 119 1.03 -9.15 -9.20
CA GLY A 119 2.26 -9.93 -9.33
C GLY A 119 2.13 -11.17 -10.21
N SER A 120 0.94 -11.60 -10.63
CA SER A 120 0.78 -12.79 -11.48
C SER A 120 1.31 -12.64 -12.92
N ASP A 121 1.77 -11.46 -13.32
CA ASP A 121 2.21 -11.18 -14.69
C ASP A 121 3.71 -11.44 -14.96
N GLY A 122 4.44 -12.09 -14.03
CA GLY A 122 5.84 -12.48 -14.29
C GLY A 122 6.91 -11.48 -13.84
N ALA A 123 6.53 -10.40 -13.15
CA ALA A 123 7.49 -9.44 -12.62
C ALA A 123 8.49 -10.09 -11.61
N PRO A 124 9.73 -9.56 -11.50
CA PRO A 124 10.74 -10.01 -10.51
C PRO A 124 10.25 -10.07 -9.06
N LEU A 125 9.15 -9.36 -8.79
CA LEU A 125 8.49 -9.21 -7.51
C LEU A 125 7.72 -10.46 -7.04
N ARG A 126 7.39 -11.42 -7.93
CA ARG A 126 6.64 -12.64 -7.59
C ARG A 126 7.22 -13.41 -6.40
N LYS A 127 8.55 -13.53 -6.36
CA LYS A 127 9.24 -14.29 -5.30
C LYS A 127 9.03 -13.68 -3.93
N HIS A 128 9.03 -12.35 -3.83
CA HIS A 128 8.82 -11.64 -2.57
C HIS A 128 7.34 -11.56 -2.18
N MET A 129 6.41 -11.53 -3.14
CA MET A 129 4.96 -11.45 -2.85
C MET A 129 4.33 -12.78 -2.43
N ALA A 130 4.91 -13.91 -2.81
CA ALA A 130 4.38 -15.24 -2.49
C ALA A 130 4.32 -15.48 -0.96
N SER A 131 5.35 -15.02 -0.23
CA SER A 131 5.44 -15.16 1.23
C SER A 131 5.24 -13.86 2.00
N ALA A 132 4.90 -12.76 1.33
CA ALA A 132 4.70 -11.47 1.98
C ALA A 132 3.65 -11.56 3.09
N ARG A 133 3.97 -10.96 4.24
CA ARG A 133 3.09 -10.79 5.39
C ARG A 133 3.14 -9.33 5.83
N TYR A 134 2.01 -8.87 6.33
CA TYR A 134 1.92 -7.56 6.95
C TYR A 134 2.32 -7.69 8.41
N GLU A 135 3.25 -6.85 8.86
CA GLU A 135 3.83 -6.95 10.21
C GLU A 135 3.89 -5.60 10.94
N ILE A 136 3.27 -4.55 10.42
CA ILE A 136 3.21 -3.26 11.14
C ILE A 136 2.21 -3.40 12.31
N PRO A 137 2.62 -3.15 13.56
CA PRO A 137 1.84 -3.54 14.74
C PRO A 137 0.59 -2.68 14.96
N THR A 138 0.59 -1.41 14.55
CA THR A 138 -0.52 -0.49 14.81
C THR A 138 -0.81 0.42 13.63
N GLY A 139 -2.08 0.80 13.47
CA GLY A 139 -2.52 1.75 12.45
C GLY A 139 -1.92 3.13 12.63
N ARG A 140 -1.63 3.54 13.87
CA ARG A 140 -0.93 4.80 14.14
C ARG A 140 0.49 4.80 13.59
N LEU A 141 1.22 3.69 13.77
CA LEU A 141 2.55 3.54 13.18
C LEU A 141 2.46 3.53 11.64
N LEU A 142 1.51 2.76 11.09
CA LEU A 142 1.29 2.72 9.64
C LEU A 142 1.01 4.11 9.07
N SER A 143 0.06 4.86 9.64
CA SER A 143 -0.29 6.23 9.22
C SER A 143 0.95 7.12 9.22
N LYS A 144 1.72 7.13 10.30
CA LYS A 144 2.95 7.93 10.40
C LYS A 144 3.97 7.57 9.31
N VAL A 145 4.16 6.29 9.01
CA VAL A 145 5.10 5.84 7.98
C VAL A 145 4.61 6.23 6.59
N VAL A 146 3.31 6.11 6.33
CA VAL A 146 2.68 6.48 5.06
C VAL A 146 2.78 7.99 4.81
N ASP A 147 2.60 8.80 5.86
CA ASP A 147 2.79 10.25 5.80
C ASP A 147 4.25 10.60 5.43
N LEU A 148 5.23 9.97 6.08
CA LEU A 148 6.65 10.17 5.79
C LEU A 148 7.09 9.74 4.38
N ILE A 149 6.36 8.82 3.75
CA ILE A 149 6.57 8.42 2.34
C ILE A 149 5.92 9.43 1.37
N SER A 150 4.88 10.12 1.82
CA SER A 150 4.10 11.08 1.02
C SER A 150 4.71 12.49 1.03
N ASP A 151 5.39 12.85 2.12
CA ASP A 151 6.24 14.04 2.23
C ASP A 151 7.45 13.96 1.29
#